data_AF-A0A8S1SVK7-F1
#
_entry.id   AF-A0A8S1SVK7-F1
#
_cell.length_a   1.000
_cell.length_b   1.000
_cell.length_c   1.000
_cell.angle_alpha   90.00
_cell.angle_beta   90.00
_cell.angle_gamma   90.00
#
_symmetry.space_group_name_H-M   'P 1'
#
loop_
_entity.id
_entity.type
_entity.pdbx_description
1 polymer ?
#
loop_
_entity_poly.entity_id
_entity_poly.type
_entity_poly.pdbx_seq_one_letter_code
_entity_poly.pdbx_strand_id
1 'polypeptide(L)'
;MMKQIFQSFRICDIFGQQIRLKAAGQSVFQTQIGAFMTLLLFSILIYSGSLFIIEMNKGKNAIINSQDAVIGTNEGFSFNSTELIFSAGLVDILGQPIPNEDNRIFKIGFYVCNKSLNETECVVIPGTICGERIRSAAKKLNIAEAYENITYCLSEEYIQENPEIRIQGSNRYDNFTLLGALIERCSNNTELFNCASNEEIDKYITNANLYYSYSFHQLNKELDVSPYQQTENVDLTSLYYQVGKYIKIYFQYSQSYLEYNPFYFFPRQVYHEGVEYQKTVTDSVLYFQDANTLARIELHLDAKKKVNFITYQTLMDVVAKIGGLFTIIRALIDILIFPIQSILYRLFLINFLINHQNKTNKKDVKIQNSKKKQINIQQLITSSDLRRFFYEKSQIINEYLDVRQILIHPLQFSEKIEGLQDSIRKIDILSSRQIKVISKQEMDELVMQSNHEECMDYKYLSSGTINSECKIGNQDQSIIPRMKIQIR
;
A
#
# COMPACT_ATOMS: atom_id res chain seq x y z
N MET A 1 -41.79 7.35 5.62
CA MET A 1 -40.44 7.52 5.04
C MET A 1 -39.32 7.22 6.04
N MET A 2 -39.13 8.00 7.11
CA MET A 2 -38.01 7.81 8.06
C MET A 2 -37.96 6.43 8.76
N LYS A 3 -39.11 5.87 9.17
CA LYS A 3 -39.18 4.51 9.77
C LYS A 3 -38.79 3.38 8.80
N GLN A 4 -39.07 3.53 7.50
CA GLN A 4 -38.65 2.57 6.48
C GLN A 4 -37.14 2.65 6.24
N ILE A 5 -36.57 3.86 6.19
CA ILE A 5 -35.11 4.08 6.08
C ILE A 5 -34.38 3.40 7.26
N PHE A 6 -34.88 3.57 8.49
CA PHE A 6 -34.29 2.92 9.67
C PHE A 6 -34.42 1.40 9.70
N GLN A 7 -35.43 0.82 9.02
CA GLN A 7 -35.57 -0.62 8.88
C GLN A 7 -34.62 -1.17 7.81
N SER A 8 -34.52 -0.49 6.66
CA SER A 8 -33.57 -0.83 5.61
C SER A 8 -32.10 -0.71 6.06
N PHE A 9 -31.79 0.27 6.91
CA PHE A 9 -30.44 0.46 7.43
C PHE A 9 -29.95 -0.72 8.28
N ARG A 10 -30.85 -1.42 8.99
CA ARG A 10 -30.47 -2.59 9.80
C ARG A 10 -29.97 -3.76 8.95
N ILE A 11 -30.38 -3.84 7.68
CA ILE A 11 -29.98 -4.92 6.77
C ILE A 11 -28.46 -4.88 6.53
N CYS A 12 -27.84 -3.71 6.64
CA CYS A 12 -26.40 -3.52 6.49
C CYS A 12 -25.57 -3.97 7.71
N ASP A 13 -26.19 -4.49 8.79
CA ASP A 13 -25.46 -4.96 9.97
C ASP A 13 -24.76 -6.30 9.70
N ILE A 14 -23.44 -6.26 9.44
CA ILE A 14 -22.60 -7.46 9.27
C ILE A 14 -22.21 -8.11 10.59
N PHE A 15 -22.47 -7.44 11.71
CA PHE A 15 -22.18 -7.90 13.07
C PHE A 15 -23.41 -8.58 13.70
N GLY A 16 -24.50 -8.80 12.95
CA GLY A 16 -25.74 -9.36 13.48
C GLY A 16 -25.57 -10.74 14.12
N GLN A 17 -26.30 -10.98 15.21
CA GLN A 17 -26.23 -12.24 15.97
C GLN A 17 -27.18 -13.29 15.38
N GLN A 18 -26.73 -14.52 15.16
CA GLN A 18 -27.60 -15.60 14.66
C GLN A 18 -28.72 -15.92 15.67
N ILE A 19 -29.95 -15.97 15.18
CA ILE A 19 -31.13 -16.30 16.01
C ILE A 19 -31.24 -17.82 16.11
N ARG A 20 -30.95 -18.37 17.30
CA ARG A 20 -31.01 -19.83 17.54
C ARG A 20 -32.43 -20.38 17.68
N LEU A 21 -33.42 -19.52 17.93
CA LEU A 21 -34.83 -19.89 18.09
C LEU A 21 -35.62 -19.31 16.90
N LYS A 22 -36.20 -20.14 16.03
CA LYS A 22 -37.04 -19.72 14.88
C LYS A 22 -38.39 -19.13 15.32
N ALA A 23 -38.36 -18.09 16.14
CA ALA A 23 -39.50 -17.42 16.73
C ALA A 23 -40.19 -16.43 15.77
N ALA A 24 -39.50 -15.95 14.74
CA ALA A 24 -39.98 -14.86 13.87
C ALA A 24 -39.64 -15.00 12.37
N GLY A 25 -39.20 -16.18 11.91
CA GLY A 25 -38.82 -16.40 10.51
C GLY A 25 -37.52 -15.70 10.05
N GLN A 26 -36.85 -14.98 10.94
CA GLN A 26 -35.54 -14.34 10.68
C GLN A 26 -34.39 -15.22 11.21
N SER A 27 -33.30 -15.32 10.46
CA SER A 27 -32.11 -16.10 10.82
C SER A 27 -31.06 -15.29 11.59
N VAL A 28 -31.09 -13.96 11.50
CA VAL A 28 -30.10 -13.05 12.10
C VAL A 28 -30.81 -11.88 12.79
N PHE A 29 -30.37 -11.56 14.01
CA PHE A 29 -30.76 -10.40 14.77
C PHE A 29 -29.82 -9.24 14.44
N GLN A 30 -30.35 -8.26 13.71
CA GLN A 30 -29.63 -7.08 13.25
C GLN A 30 -29.99 -5.84 14.06
N THR A 31 -29.01 -4.98 14.27
CA THR A 31 -29.08 -3.81 15.16
C THR A 31 -28.69 -2.52 14.42
N GLN A 32 -29.23 -1.38 14.86
CA GLN A 32 -28.83 -0.07 14.32
C GLN A 32 -27.38 0.29 14.67
N ILE A 33 -26.92 -0.15 15.84
CA ILE A 33 -25.54 0.05 16.31
C ILE A 33 -24.57 -0.74 15.42
N GLY A 34 -24.87 -2.01 15.14
CA GLY A 34 -24.05 -2.82 14.24
C GLY A 34 -24.05 -2.30 12.80
N ALA A 35 -25.20 -1.82 12.30
CA ALA A 35 -25.27 -1.14 11.00
C ALA A 35 -24.43 0.15 10.94
N PHE A 36 -24.45 0.98 12.00
CA PHE A 36 -23.60 2.18 12.09
C PHE A 36 -22.11 1.82 12.09
N MET A 37 -21.73 0.79 12.85
CA MET A 37 -20.34 0.33 12.92
C MET A 37 -19.88 -0.34 11.63
N THR A 38 -20.80 -0.96 10.89
CA THR A 38 -20.54 -1.44 9.53
C THR A 38 -20.24 -0.29 8.58
N LEU A 39 -21.03 0.80 8.64
CA LEU A 39 -20.78 2.00 7.84
C LEU A 39 -19.42 2.64 8.20
N LEU A 40 -19.09 2.72 9.49
CA LEU A 40 -17.80 3.20 9.96
C LEU A 40 -16.64 2.33 9.45
N LEU A 41 -16.75 1.00 9.52
CA LEU A 41 -15.79 0.06 8.97
C LEU A 41 -15.54 0.32 7.48
N PHE A 42 -16.59 0.36 6.66
CA PHE A 42 -16.44 0.61 5.22
C PHE A 42 -15.90 2.01 4.92
N SER A 43 -16.23 3.01 5.73
CA SER A 43 -15.71 4.37 5.56
C SER A 43 -14.21 4.43 5.79
N ILE A 44 -13.70 3.75 6.82
CA ILE A 44 -12.26 3.61 7.07
C ILE A 44 -11.59 2.85 5.91
N LEU A 45 -12.19 1.76 5.43
CA LEU A 45 -11.63 0.98 4.33
C LEU A 45 -11.57 1.74 3.01
N ILE A 46 -12.59 2.54 2.68
CA ILE A 46 -12.59 3.40 1.50
C ILE A 46 -11.49 4.46 1.60
N TYR A 47 -11.37 5.11 2.78
CA TYR A 47 -10.32 6.10 3.03
C TYR A 47 -8.92 5.49 2.91
N SER A 48 -8.66 4.38 3.61
CA SER A 48 -7.38 3.67 3.55
C SER A 48 -7.09 3.11 2.16
N GLY A 49 -8.08 2.58 1.46
CA GLY A 49 -7.93 2.10 0.08
C GLY A 49 -7.53 3.22 -0.88
N SER A 50 -8.12 4.41 -0.72
CA SER A 50 -7.74 5.58 -1.50
C SER A 50 -6.28 5.99 -1.23
N LEU A 51 -5.83 5.95 0.03
CA LEU A 51 -4.44 6.21 0.39
C LEU A 51 -3.48 5.18 -0.23
N PHE A 52 -3.80 3.89 -0.16
CA PHE A 52 -2.96 2.84 -0.74
C PHE A 52 -2.85 2.96 -2.27
N ILE A 53 -3.91 3.35 -2.96
CA ILE A 53 -3.88 3.62 -4.41
C ILE A 53 -2.97 4.82 -4.71
N ILE A 54 -3.03 5.89 -3.91
CA ILE A 54 -2.15 7.04 -4.07
C ILE A 54 -0.68 6.66 -3.83
N GLU A 55 -0.39 5.84 -2.82
CA GLU A 55 0.96 5.33 -2.57
C GLU A 55 1.48 4.49 -3.72
N MET A 56 0.65 3.58 -4.24
CA MET A 56 0.96 2.76 -5.42
C MET A 56 1.31 3.64 -6.63
N ASN A 57 0.49 4.66 -6.92
CA ASN A 57 0.72 5.58 -8.04
C ASN A 57 1.96 6.47 -7.86
N LYS A 58 2.41 6.70 -6.63
CA LYS A 58 3.64 7.45 -6.33
C LYS A 58 4.89 6.57 -6.29
N GLY A 59 4.79 5.29 -6.64
CA GLY A 59 5.90 4.33 -6.53
C GLY A 59 6.39 4.10 -5.10
N LYS A 60 5.61 4.54 -4.09
CA LYS A 60 6.01 4.40 -2.69
C LYS A 60 5.99 2.93 -2.30
N ASN A 61 6.94 2.55 -1.43
CA ASN A 61 7.13 1.18 -0.95
C ASN A 61 7.50 0.17 -2.05
N ALA A 62 8.16 0.62 -3.13
CA ALA A 62 8.81 -0.30 -4.06
C ALA A 62 9.86 -1.15 -3.33
N ILE A 63 9.93 -2.42 -3.72
CA ILE A 63 10.90 -3.39 -3.22
C ILE A 63 12.12 -3.29 -4.13
N ILE A 64 13.31 -3.09 -3.55
CA ILE A 64 14.57 -3.17 -4.27
C ILE A 64 15.28 -4.44 -3.84
N ASN A 65 15.65 -5.27 -4.81
CA ASN A 65 16.66 -6.30 -4.62
C ASN A 65 17.89 -5.91 -5.44
N SER A 66 19.04 -5.80 -4.80
CA SER A 66 20.29 -5.38 -5.45
C SER A 66 21.32 -6.50 -5.41
N GLN A 67 22.05 -6.70 -6.51
CA GLN A 67 23.12 -7.67 -6.64
C GLN A 67 24.34 -7.00 -7.28
N ASP A 68 25.54 -7.35 -6.81
CA ASP A 68 26.78 -6.95 -7.47
C ASP A 68 27.12 -7.98 -8.55
N ALA A 69 27.43 -7.48 -9.75
CA ALA A 69 27.95 -8.26 -10.86
C ALA A 69 29.27 -7.65 -11.33
N VAL A 70 30.04 -8.40 -12.10
CA VAL A 70 31.28 -7.91 -12.72
C VAL A 70 30.91 -7.14 -14.00
N ILE A 71 31.55 -5.99 -14.24
CA ILE A 71 31.33 -5.20 -15.47
C ILE A 71 32.00 -5.90 -16.65
N GLY A 72 31.30 -6.02 -17.78
CA GLY A 72 31.90 -6.49 -19.04
C GLY A 72 32.86 -5.45 -19.65
N THR A 73 33.78 -5.87 -20.50
CA THR A 73 34.76 -4.97 -21.16
C THR A 73 34.09 -3.90 -22.03
N ASN A 74 32.94 -4.22 -22.62
CA ASN A 74 32.17 -3.32 -23.49
C ASN A 74 30.99 -2.68 -22.76
N GLU A 75 30.80 -3.01 -21.48
CA GLU A 75 29.76 -2.41 -20.66
C GLU A 75 30.30 -1.11 -20.05
N GLY A 76 29.42 -0.13 -19.96
CA GLY A 76 29.77 1.20 -19.48
C GLY A 76 28.63 2.16 -19.72
N PHE A 77 28.88 3.42 -19.42
CA PHE A 77 27.89 4.48 -19.53
C PHE A 77 28.33 5.50 -20.56
N SER A 78 27.46 5.76 -21.52
CA SER A 78 27.57 6.93 -22.39
C SER A 78 26.96 8.10 -21.68
N PHE A 79 27.71 9.18 -21.52
CA PHE A 79 27.10 10.38 -21.02
C PHE A 79 26.49 11.18 -22.16
N ASN A 80 25.24 11.61 -21.98
CA ASN A 80 24.70 12.69 -22.81
C ASN A 80 25.33 14.05 -22.40
N SER A 81 25.34 15.03 -23.31
CA SER A 81 25.86 16.39 -23.04
C SER A 81 25.16 17.08 -21.86
N THR A 82 23.91 16.72 -21.60
CA THR A 82 23.10 17.22 -20.47
C THR A 82 23.33 16.42 -19.17
N GLU A 83 23.83 15.19 -19.26
CA GLU A 83 24.00 14.28 -18.13
C GLU A 83 25.39 14.35 -17.51
N LEU A 84 26.43 14.61 -18.32
CA LEU A 84 27.80 14.83 -17.84
C LEU A 84 28.07 16.30 -17.57
N ILE A 85 28.20 16.61 -16.30
CA ILE A 85 28.85 17.82 -15.81
C ILE A 85 30.16 17.33 -15.23
N PHE A 86 31.26 17.60 -15.93
CA PHE A 86 32.60 17.40 -15.38
C PHE A 86 33.37 18.69 -15.57
N SER A 87 33.76 19.29 -14.45
CA SER A 87 34.27 20.64 -14.43
C SER A 87 35.38 20.81 -13.41
N ALA A 88 36.30 21.72 -13.70
CA ALA A 88 37.44 22.00 -12.83
C ALA A 88 37.80 23.49 -12.87
N GLY A 89 38.42 23.97 -11.79
CA GLY A 89 38.82 25.37 -11.66
C GLY A 89 39.78 25.56 -10.49
N LEU A 90 40.38 26.75 -10.41
CA LEU A 90 41.25 27.13 -9.29
C LEU A 90 40.67 28.35 -8.55
N VAL A 91 40.68 28.25 -7.22
CA VAL A 91 40.30 29.34 -6.31
C VAL A 91 41.44 29.60 -5.33
N ASP A 92 41.48 30.77 -4.71
CA ASP A 92 42.45 31.07 -3.67
C ASP A 92 42.09 30.42 -2.31
N ILE A 93 42.89 30.68 -1.27
CA ILE A 93 42.62 30.22 0.11
C ILE A 93 41.32 30.74 0.71
N LEU A 94 40.80 31.86 0.22
CA LEU A 94 39.54 32.47 0.66
C LEU A 94 38.35 31.99 -0.18
N GLY A 95 38.58 31.11 -1.17
CA GLY A 95 37.56 30.63 -2.10
C GLY A 95 37.20 31.65 -3.18
N GLN A 96 38.02 32.67 -3.41
CA GLN A 96 37.85 33.64 -4.48
C GLN A 96 38.45 33.11 -5.79
N PRO A 97 37.82 33.44 -6.94
CA PRO A 97 38.34 33.05 -8.24
C PRO A 97 39.74 33.59 -8.51
N ILE A 98 40.64 32.73 -8.99
CA ILE A 98 41.94 33.18 -9.49
C ILE A 98 41.73 33.83 -10.87
N PRO A 99 42.18 35.09 -11.09
CA PRO A 99 42.02 35.75 -12.38
C PRO A 99 42.82 35.01 -13.44
N ASN A 100 42.13 34.49 -14.46
CA ASN A 100 42.72 33.66 -15.52
C ASN A 100 42.17 34.02 -16.90
N GLU A 101 42.18 35.31 -17.24
CA GLU A 101 41.82 35.79 -18.58
C GLU A 101 42.75 35.16 -19.62
N ASP A 102 42.18 34.66 -20.72
CA ASP A 102 42.89 34.00 -21.84
C ASP A 102 43.87 32.89 -21.42
N ASN A 103 43.56 32.17 -20.33
CA ASN A 103 44.41 31.11 -19.76
C ASN A 103 45.83 31.58 -19.37
N ARG A 104 46.00 32.85 -19.00
CA ARG A 104 47.29 33.49 -18.70
C ARG A 104 48.03 32.88 -17.49
N ILE A 105 47.32 32.33 -16.50
CA ILE A 105 47.90 31.75 -15.27
C ILE A 105 47.94 30.22 -15.34
N PHE A 106 46.82 29.60 -15.70
CA PHE A 106 46.68 28.16 -15.78
C PHE A 106 45.83 27.75 -17.00
N LYS A 107 46.01 26.52 -17.45
CA LYS A 107 45.25 25.88 -18.52
C LYS A 107 44.55 24.65 -17.96
N ILE A 108 43.29 24.45 -18.34
CA ILE A 108 42.55 23.23 -18.04
C ILE A 108 42.23 22.55 -19.37
N GLY A 109 42.80 21.37 -19.57
CA GLY A 109 42.50 20.47 -20.68
C GLY A 109 41.74 19.26 -20.17
N PHE A 110 40.71 18.85 -20.88
CA PHE A 110 40.08 17.55 -20.66
C PHE A 110 40.71 16.53 -21.58
N TYR A 111 40.66 15.26 -21.22
CA TYR A 111 41.14 14.22 -22.11
C TYR A 111 40.33 12.95 -21.98
N VAL A 112 40.18 12.27 -23.10
CA VAL A 112 39.58 10.94 -23.18
C VAL A 112 40.69 10.01 -23.62
N CYS A 113 40.96 8.98 -22.82
CA CYS A 113 41.92 7.95 -23.21
C CYS A 113 41.21 6.64 -23.46
N ASN A 114 41.49 6.02 -24.61
CA ASN A 114 41.23 4.62 -24.84
C ASN A 114 42.51 3.84 -24.50
N LYS A 115 42.47 3.10 -23.41
CA LYS A 115 43.59 2.25 -22.98
C LYS A 115 43.33 0.85 -23.46
N SER A 116 44.29 0.31 -24.21
CA SER A 116 44.42 -1.10 -24.51
C SER A 116 45.73 -1.64 -23.93
N LEU A 117 45.88 -2.97 -23.86
CA LEU A 117 47.12 -3.62 -23.41
C LEU A 117 48.39 -3.11 -24.11
N ASN A 118 48.29 -2.77 -25.39
CA ASN A 118 49.46 -2.45 -26.23
C ASN A 118 49.60 -0.95 -26.50
N GLU A 119 48.49 -0.22 -26.59
CA GLU A 119 48.45 1.17 -27.02
C GLU A 119 47.48 1.97 -26.16
N THR A 120 47.90 3.17 -25.76
CA THR A 120 47.06 4.16 -25.09
C THR A 120 46.91 5.37 -26.01
N GLU A 121 45.71 5.55 -26.54
CA GLU A 121 45.37 6.70 -27.36
C GLU A 121 44.61 7.71 -26.51
N CYS A 122 45.15 8.92 -26.36
CA CYS A 122 44.51 9.99 -25.60
C CYS A 122 44.27 11.19 -26.50
N VAL A 123 43.04 11.70 -26.49
CA VAL A 123 42.67 12.94 -27.17
C VAL A 123 42.54 14.03 -26.11
N VAL A 124 43.32 15.10 -26.24
CA VAL A 124 43.26 16.28 -25.37
C VAL A 124 42.33 17.32 -25.99
N ILE A 125 41.42 17.83 -25.17
CA ILE A 125 40.32 18.71 -25.53
C ILE A 125 40.47 19.96 -24.66
N PRO A 126 40.67 21.15 -25.25
CA PRO A 126 40.80 22.37 -24.46
C PRO A 126 39.49 22.65 -23.69
N GLY A 127 39.61 23.00 -22.41
CA GLY A 127 38.48 23.39 -21.59
C GLY A 127 37.93 24.76 -21.99
N THR A 128 36.62 24.89 -21.98
CA THR A 128 35.90 26.17 -22.17
C THR A 128 35.19 26.55 -20.88
N ILE A 129 34.98 27.85 -20.64
CA ILE A 129 34.22 28.31 -19.47
C ILE A 129 32.82 27.70 -19.49
N CYS A 130 32.39 27.06 -18.39
CA CYS A 130 31.11 26.35 -18.30
C CYS A 130 29.91 27.29 -18.40
N GLY A 131 30.03 28.52 -17.88
CA GLY A 131 28.96 29.51 -17.84
C GLY A 131 27.69 28.97 -17.16
N GLU A 132 26.55 29.14 -17.82
CA GLU A 132 25.23 28.76 -17.27
C GLU A 132 25.04 27.25 -17.09
N ARG A 133 25.92 26.42 -17.65
CA ARG A 133 25.79 24.96 -17.63
C ARG A 133 25.87 24.39 -16.21
N ILE A 134 26.61 25.06 -15.33
CA ILE A 134 26.67 24.73 -13.90
C ILE A 134 25.66 25.52 -13.05
N ARG A 135 24.89 26.46 -13.62
CA ARG A 135 23.98 27.34 -12.86
C ARG A 135 22.91 26.57 -12.10
N SER A 136 22.29 25.57 -12.75
CA SER A 136 21.23 24.77 -12.12
C SER A 136 21.76 23.94 -10.94
N ALA A 137 23.01 23.46 -11.03
CA ALA A 137 23.67 22.75 -9.96
C ALA A 137 24.18 23.69 -8.86
N ALA A 138 24.82 24.80 -9.24
CA ALA A 138 25.28 25.86 -8.36
C ALA A 138 24.15 26.41 -7.49
N LYS A 139 22.96 26.64 -8.07
CA LYS A 139 21.76 27.07 -7.33
C LYS A 139 21.25 26.02 -6.35
N LYS A 140 21.24 24.73 -6.72
CA LYS A 140 20.84 23.64 -5.81
C LYS A 140 21.80 23.48 -4.63
N LEU A 141 23.08 23.78 -4.86
CA LEU A 141 24.16 23.63 -3.89
C LEU A 141 24.51 24.93 -3.13
N ASN A 142 23.77 26.03 -3.36
CA ASN A 142 24.05 27.36 -2.77
C ASN A 142 25.50 27.85 -3.01
N ILE A 143 26.04 27.64 -4.21
CA ILE A 143 27.37 28.09 -4.61
C ILE A 143 27.29 29.54 -5.13
N ALA A 144 28.32 30.35 -4.88
CA ALA A 144 28.34 31.75 -5.33
C ALA A 144 28.39 31.86 -6.86
N GLU A 145 27.65 32.80 -7.45
CA GLU A 145 27.56 32.98 -8.91
C GLU A 145 28.92 33.25 -9.58
N ALA A 146 29.89 33.79 -8.83
CA ALA A 146 31.27 33.97 -9.29
C ALA A 146 31.94 32.65 -9.72
N TYR A 147 31.48 31.50 -9.23
CA TYR A 147 31.98 30.17 -9.63
C TYR A 147 31.63 29.83 -11.10
N GLU A 148 30.55 30.39 -11.66
CA GLU A 148 30.12 30.13 -13.05
C GLU A 148 31.18 30.60 -14.07
N ASN A 149 31.90 31.67 -13.73
CA ASN A 149 32.80 32.36 -14.65
C ASN A 149 34.26 31.87 -14.60
N ILE A 150 34.60 31.00 -13.65
CA ILE A 150 35.97 30.48 -13.45
C ILE A 150 36.08 28.97 -13.51
N THR A 151 34.96 28.31 -13.83
CA THR A 151 34.91 26.87 -13.97
C THR A 151 35.02 26.51 -15.45
N TYR A 152 35.89 25.55 -15.76
CA TYR A 152 36.10 25.02 -17.11
C TYR A 152 35.41 23.67 -17.26
N CYS A 153 34.82 23.43 -18.42
CA CYS A 153 34.11 22.21 -18.81
C CYS A 153 34.54 21.79 -20.22
N LEU A 154 34.25 20.54 -20.59
CA LEU A 154 34.23 20.12 -22.00
C LEU A 154 33.18 20.92 -22.78
N SER A 155 33.53 21.39 -23.98
CA SER A 155 32.59 22.14 -24.82
C SER A 155 31.40 21.27 -25.23
N GLU A 156 30.21 21.88 -25.31
CA GLU A 156 28.98 21.15 -25.63
C GLU A 156 28.99 20.64 -27.08
N GLU A 157 29.44 21.48 -28.01
CA GLU A 157 29.61 21.13 -29.43
C GLU A 157 30.47 19.86 -29.57
N TYR A 158 31.58 19.79 -28.84
CA TYR A 158 32.46 18.62 -28.87
C TYR A 158 31.77 17.35 -28.35
N ILE A 159 30.98 17.44 -27.28
CA ILE A 159 30.24 16.28 -26.74
C ILE A 159 29.14 15.84 -27.71
N GLN A 160 28.45 16.78 -28.37
CA GLN A 160 27.41 16.47 -29.35
C GLN A 160 27.98 15.83 -30.62
N GLU A 161 29.13 16.32 -31.10
CA GLU A 161 29.82 15.78 -32.27
C GLU A 161 30.49 14.43 -32.00
N ASN A 162 30.84 14.14 -30.74
CA ASN A 162 31.54 12.93 -30.34
C ASN A 162 30.74 12.14 -29.27
N PRO A 163 29.60 11.52 -29.64
CA PRO A 163 28.78 10.74 -28.70
C PRO A 163 29.46 9.44 -28.21
N GLU A 164 30.63 9.10 -28.77
CA GLU A 164 31.44 7.94 -28.39
C GLU A 164 32.27 8.16 -27.10
N ILE A 165 32.19 9.34 -26.46
CA ILE A 165 32.80 9.59 -25.14
C ILE A 165 32.01 8.80 -24.07
N ARG A 166 32.30 7.51 -23.99
CA ARG A 166 31.74 6.56 -23.03
C ARG A 166 32.82 6.22 -22.03
N ILE A 167 32.50 6.19 -20.73
CA ILE A 167 33.39 5.51 -19.77
C ILE A 167 32.98 4.03 -19.80
N GLN A 168 33.91 3.16 -20.18
CA GLN A 168 33.67 1.74 -20.44
C GLN A 168 34.77 0.89 -19.81
N GLY A 169 34.38 -0.31 -19.40
CA GLY A 169 35.28 -1.23 -18.71
C GLY A 169 35.72 -0.68 -17.35
N SER A 170 36.79 -1.24 -16.81
CA SER A 170 37.38 -0.82 -15.55
C SER A 170 38.89 -0.85 -15.68
N ASN A 171 39.60 -0.10 -14.83
CA ASN A 171 41.06 -0.09 -14.78
C ASN A 171 41.70 -1.45 -14.42
N ARG A 172 40.90 -2.47 -14.09
CA ARG A 172 41.32 -3.87 -13.92
C ARG A 172 41.33 -4.66 -15.22
N TYR A 173 40.76 -4.12 -16.29
CA TYR A 173 40.72 -4.75 -17.61
C TYR A 173 41.77 -4.16 -18.52
N ASP A 174 42.11 -4.96 -19.51
CA ASP A 174 43.07 -4.66 -20.57
C ASP A 174 42.60 -3.51 -21.47
N ASN A 175 41.29 -3.46 -21.73
CA ASN A 175 40.67 -2.45 -22.57
C ASN A 175 39.66 -1.66 -21.73
N PHE A 176 39.90 -0.37 -21.56
CA PHE A 176 38.98 0.53 -20.87
C PHE A 176 39.14 1.96 -21.35
N THR A 177 38.07 2.74 -21.25
CA THR A 177 38.09 4.17 -21.53
C THR A 177 37.99 4.95 -20.23
N LEU A 178 38.70 6.05 -20.15
CA LEU A 178 38.63 6.99 -19.03
C LEU A 178 38.46 8.41 -19.53
N LEU A 179 37.77 9.21 -18.72
CA LEU A 179 37.66 10.65 -18.88
C LEU A 179 38.46 11.32 -17.76
N GLY A 180 39.28 12.32 -18.12
CA GLY A 180 40.06 13.05 -17.15
C GLY A 180 40.18 14.54 -17.46
N ALA A 181 40.67 15.27 -16.48
CA ALA A 181 41.05 16.67 -16.60
C ALA A 181 42.51 16.82 -16.17
N LEU A 182 43.23 17.65 -16.91
CA LEU A 182 44.61 18.01 -16.70
C LEU A 182 44.66 19.52 -16.46
N ILE A 183 45.22 19.90 -15.32
CA ILE A 183 45.37 21.27 -14.89
C ILE A 183 46.86 21.58 -14.92
N GLU A 184 47.24 22.52 -15.77
CA GLU A 184 48.63 22.85 -16.06
C GLU A 184 48.92 24.33 -15.83
N ARG A 185 50.17 24.63 -15.50
CA ARG A 185 50.70 25.98 -15.53
C ARG A 185 50.70 26.48 -16.97
N CYS A 186 50.36 27.75 -17.17
CA CYS A 186 50.56 28.37 -18.47
C CYS A 186 52.06 28.35 -18.81
N SER A 187 52.43 27.64 -19.88
CA SER A 187 53.79 27.62 -20.41
C SER A 187 53.80 28.14 -21.85
N ASN A 188 54.79 28.97 -22.17
CA ASN A 188 55.01 29.52 -23.51
C ASN A 188 55.76 28.50 -24.37
N ASN A 189 55.10 27.39 -24.72
CA ASN A 189 55.76 26.32 -25.47
C ASN A 189 55.43 26.29 -26.98
N THR A 190 54.30 26.86 -27.47
CA THR A 190 54.09 27.15 -28.91
C THR A 190 52.82 27.99 -29.20
N GLU A 191 52.98 28.95 -30.12
CA GLU A 191 52.04 29.67 -31.00
C GLU A 191 50.89 30.58 -30.47
N LEU A 192 50.47 30.54 -29.21
CA LEU A 192 49.52 31.54 -28.67
C LEU A 192 50.05 32.18 -27.39
N PHE A 193 50.56 33.41 -27.53
CA PHE A 193 51.27 34.18 -26.51
C PHE A 193 50.31 35.00 -25.65
N ASN A 194 50.14 34.62 -24.38
CA ASN A 194 49.86 35.57 -23.30
C ASN A 194 50.04 34.98 -21.87
N CYS A 195 50.96 34.03 -21.65
CA CYS A 195 51.23 33.56 -20.28
C CYS A 195 51.86 34.68 -19.42
N ALA A 196 51.48 34.74 -18.14
CA ALA A 196 52.07 35.64 -17.16
C ALA A 196 53.53 35.28 -16.86
N SER A 197 54.24 36.16 -16.14
CA SER A 197 55.57 35.81 -15.64
C SER A 197 55.48 34.64 -14.65
N ASN A 198 56.52 33.81 -14.57
CA ASN A 198 56.53 32.68 -13.63
C ASN A 198 56.33 33.12 -12.18
N GLU A 199 56.85 34.29 -11.79
CA GLU A 199 56.65 34.84 -10.44
C GLU A 199 55.18 35.19 -10.15
N GLU A 200 54.47 35.73 -11.14
CA GLU A 200 53.06 36.04 -11.03
C GLU A 200 52.21 34.77 -10.99
N ILE A 201 52.53 33.79 -11.85
CA ILE A 201 51.91 32.46 -11.86
C ILE A 201 52.11 31.79 -10.49
N ASP A 202 53.33 31.77 -9.96
CA ASP A 202 53.66 31.17 -8.67
C ASP A 202 52.92 31.87 -7.52
N LYS A 203 52.79 33.21 -7.56
CA LYS A 203 52.05 33.97 -6.55
C LYS A 203 50.59 33.52 -6.43
N TYR A 204 49.92 33.27 -7.56
CA TYR A 204 48.52 32.81 -7.56
C TYR A 204 48.39 31.31 -7.23
N ILE A 205 49.32 30.48 -7.71
CA ILE A 205 49.23 29.00 -7.55
C ILE A 205 49.64 28.52 -6.16
N THR A 206 50.60 29.18 -5.50
CA THR A 206 51.17 28.71 -4.21
C THR A 206 50.12 28.51 -3.12
N ASN A 207 49.06 29.32 -3.15
CA ASN A 207 47.95 29.29 -2.21
C ASN A 207 46.61 28.94 -2.91
N ALA A 208 46.67 28.29 -4.07
CA ALA A 208 45.48 27.88 -4.78
C ALA A 208 44.89 26.61 -4.17
N ASN A 209 43.57 26.52 -4.20
CA ASN A 209 42.82 25.29 -4.05
C ASN A 209 42.28 24.89 -5.42
N LEU A 210 42.44 23.61 -5.75
CA LEU A 210 41.76 22.98 -6.86
C LEU A 210 40.31 22.70 -6.47
N TYR A 211 39.41 23.20 -7.29
CA TYR A 211 38.01 22.88 -7.28
C TYR A 211 37.70 21.94 -8.45
N TYR A 212 36.85 20.96 -8.20
CA TYR A 212 36.32 20.11 -9.27
C TYR A 212 34.93 19.62 -8.91
N SER A 213 34.13 19.42 -9.96
CA SER A 213 32.77 18.96 -9.85
C SER A 213 32.46 17.90 -10.89
N TYR A 214 31.67 16.91 -10.50
CA TYR A 214 31.28 15.79 -11.35
C TYR A 214 29.85 15.35 -11.08
N SER A 215 29.09 15.10 -12.14
CA SER A 215 27.75 14.53 -12.06
C SER A 215 27.77 13.02 -11.92
N PHE A 216 26.80 12.50 -11.17
CA PHE A 216 26.53 11.08 -11.01
C PHE A 216 25.03 10.87 -10.79
N HIS A 217 24.60 9.63 -10.75
CA HIS A 217 23.22 9.24 -10.54
C HIS A 217 23.03 8.70 -9.12
N GLN A 218 22.02 9.22 -8.42
CA GLN A 218 21.54 8.66 -7.18
C GLN A 218 20.30 7.81 -7.46
N LEU A 219 20.32 6.55 -6.99
CA LEU A 219 19.17 5.67 -7.11
C LEU A 219 18.03 6.12 -6.17
N ASN A 220 16.88 6.43 -6.74
CA ASN A 220 15.62 6.69 -6.05
C ASN A 220 14.53 5.76 -6.59
N LYS A 221 14.22 4.71 -5.81
CA LYS A 221 13.20 3.72 -6.13
C LYS A 221 11.76 4.23 -6.20
N GLU A 222 11.49 5.42 -5.70
CA GLU A 222 10.13 5.98 -5.70
C GLU A 222 9.77 6.60 -7.05
N LEU A 223 10.76 6.87 -7.91
CA LEU A 223 10.54 7.37 -9.25
C LEU A 223 10.11 6.21 -10.17
N ASP A 224 8.97 6.36 -10.82
CA ASP A 224 8.31 5.36 -11.68
C ASP A 224 8.78 5.39 -13.13
N VAL A 225 9.28 6.54 -13.60
CA VAL A 225 9.76 6.73 -14.99
C VAL A 225 11.26 6.48 -15.14
N SER A 226 12.07 6.92 -14.19
CA SER A 226 13.52 6.66 -14.16
C SER A 226 13.98 6.64 -12.70
N PRO A 227 14.57 5.54 -12.22
CA PRO A 227 14.98 5.42 -10.82
C PRO A 227 16.29 6.18 -10.55
N TYR A 228 16.85 6.88 -11.53
CA TYR A 228 18.10 7.61 -11.40
C TYR A 228 17.84 9.11 -11.40
N GLN A 229 18.24 9.76 -10.31
CA GLN A 229 18.24 11.21 -10.19
C GLN A 229 19.66 11.73 -10.33
N GLN A 230 19.90 12.59 -11.33
CA GLN A 230 21.18 13.25 -11.50
C GLN A 230 21.48 14.12 -10.27
N THR A 231 22.67 13.91 -9.73
CA THR A 231 23.25 14.62 -8.59
C THR A 231 24.66 15.05 -8.99
N GLU A 232 25.21 16.04 -8.31
CA GLU A 232 26.54 16.57 -8.58
C GLU A 232 27.29 16.64 -7.25
N ASN A 233 28.55 16.21 -7.27
CA ASN A 233 29.43 16.39 -6.12
C ASN A 233 30.47 17.46 -6.45
N VAL A 234 30.76 18.29 -5.45
CA VAL A 234 31.71 19.40 -5.53
C VAL A 234 32.76 19.18 -4.46
N ASP A 235 34.01 19.03 -4.90
CA ASP A 235 35.14 18.78 -4.02
C ASP A 235 36.17 19.91 -4.15
N LEU A 236 36.78 20.26 -3.02
CA LEU A 236 37.84 21.26 -2.92
C LEU A 236 39.08 20.64 -2.26
N THR A 237 40.24 20.80 -2.89
CA THR A 237 41.52 20.34 -2.32
C THR A 237 42.59 21.38 -2.52
N SER A 238 43.51 21.53 -1.56
CA SER A 238 44.66 22.43 -1.72
C SER A 238 45.52 22.06 -2.93
N LEU A 239 46.30 22.96 -3.49
CA LEU A 239 47.37 22.61 -4.41
C LEU A 239 48.72 22.88 -3.75
N TYR A 240 49.73 22.16 -4.23
CA TYR A 240 51.12 22.42 -3.87
C TYR A 240 51.85 22.80 -5.15
N TYR A 241 52.46 23.99 -5.16
CA TYR A 241 53.06 24.56 -6.38
C TYR A 241 54.17 23.71 -7.02
N GLN A 242 54.79 22.78 -6.26
CA GLN A 242 55.86 21.89 -6.74
C GLN A 242 55.45 20.41 -6.80
N VAL A 243 54.23 20.06 -6.37
CA VAL A 243 53.79 18.66 -6.29
C VAL A 243 52.47 18.53 -7.02
N GLY A 244 52.48 17.76 -8.10
CA GLY A 244 51.26 17.45 -8.83
C GLY A 244 50.29 16.64 -7.97
N LYS A 245 49.02 17.02 -7.98
CA LYS A 245 47.96 16.22 -7.35
C LYS A 245 47.36 15.25 -8.34
N TYR A 246 47.04 14.05 -7.88
CA TYR A 246 46.37 13.04 -8.68
C TYR A 246 45.11 12.58 -7.96
N ILE A 247 43.96 12.78 -8.61
CA ILE A 247 42.65 12.53 -8.05
C ILE A 247 41.97 11.47 -8.90
N LYS A 248 41.54 10.38 -8.26
CA LYS A 248 40.75 9.32 -8.89
C LYS A 248 39.36 9.31 -8.29
N ILE A 249 38.36 9.55 -9.12
CA ILE A 249 36.96 9.44 -8.74
C ILE A 249 36.47 8.09 -9.27
N TYR A 250 36.01 7.23 -8.38
CA TYR A 250 35.46 5.93 -8.72
C TYR A 250 33.95 5.99 -8.77
N PHE A 251 33.43 5.57 -9.91
CA PHE A 251 32.04 5.38 -10.19
C PHE A 251 31.70 3.90 -10.27
N GLN A 252 30.50 3.54 -9.83
CA GLN A 252 29.94 2.22 -9.96
C GLN A 252 28.86 2.24 -11.04
N TYR A 253 29.05 1.47 -12.11
CA TYR A 253 28.02 1.33 -13.14
C TYR A 253 26.79 0.64 -12.54
N SER A 254 25.59 1.16 -12.80
CA SER A 254 24.36 0.69 -12.20
C SER A 254 23.32 0.41 -13.28
N GLN A 255 22.66 -0.73 -13.17
CA GLN A 255 21.59 -1.17 -14.06
C GLN A 255 20.34 -1.43 -13.23
N SER A 256 19.22 -0.83 -13.62
CA SER A 256 17.95 -1.01 -12.94
C SER A 256 16.91 -1.63 -13.87
N TYR A 257 16.30 -2.72 -13.40
CA TYR A 257 15.17 -3.39 -14.04
C TYR A 257 13.92 -3.02 -13.26
N LEU A 258 13.05 -2.21 -13.86
CA LEU A 258 11.78 -1.81 -13.29
C LEU A 258 10.71 -2.76 -13.77
N GLU A 259 10.10 -3.48 -12.84
CA GLU A 259 8.90 -4.27 -13.11
C GLU A 259 7.67 -3.44 -12.72
N TYR A 260 7.06 -2.80 -13.72
CA TYR A 260 5.80 -2.08 -13.54
C TYR A 260 4.64 -2.97 -14.00
N ASN A 261 3.79 -3.37 -13.05
CA ASN A 261 2.68 -4.27 -13.32
C ASN A 261 1.45 -3.94 -12.44
N PRO A 262 0.73 -2.83 -12.72
CA PRO A 262 -0.42 -2.44 -11.91
C PRO A 262 -1.54 -3.50 -11.97
N PHE A 263 -1.66 -4.20 -13.09
CA PHE A 263 -2.57 -5.32 -13.32
C PHE A 263 -1.74 -6.52 -13.79
N TYR A 264 -1.39 -7.43 -12.87
CA TYR A 264 -0.53 -8.64 -12.98
C TYR A 264 -0.35 -9.28 -14.38
N PHE A 265 -1.34 -9.16 -15.24
CA PHE A 265 -1.44 -9.72 -16.58
C PHE A 265 -0.54 -9.06 -17.65
N PHE A 266 0.07 -7.89 -17.40
CA PHE A 266 0.93 -7.22 -18.38
C PHE A 266 2.24 -6.71 -17.77
N PRO A 267 3.17 -7.61 -17.38
CA PRO A 267 4.47 -7.17 -16.89
C PRO A 267 5.19 -6.39 -17.98
N ARG A 268 5.51 -5.12 -17.70
CA ARG A 268 6.46 -4.35 -18.49
C ARG A 268 7.74 -4.24 -17.68
N GLN A 269 8.81 -4.81 -18.23
CA GLN A 269 10.15 -4.59 -17.73
C GLN A 269 10.76 -3.44 -18.52
N VAL A 270 11.11 -2.37 -17.82
CA VAL A 270 11.85 -1.24 -18.40
C VAL A 270 13.25 -1.26 -17.82
N TYR A 271 14.22 -1.01 -18.68
CA TYR A 271 15.63 -1.05 -18.36
C TYR A 271 16.19 0.36 -18.34
N HIS A 272 16.92 0.69 -17.27
CA HIS A 272 17.59 1.98 -17.12
C HIS A 272 19.03 1.77 -16.69
N GLU A 273 19.91 2.59 -17.23
CA GLU A 273 21.32 2.65 -16.88
C GLU A 273 21.60 3.90 -16.07
N GLY A 274 22.61 3.82 -15.22
CA GLY A 274 23.10 4.94 -14.44
C GLY A 274 24.52 4.69 -13.95
N VAL A 275 25.09 5.72 -13.33
CA VAL A 275 26.45 5.70 -12.79
C VAL A 275 26.39 6.25 -11.38
N GLU A 276 26.60 5.41 -10.37
CA GLU A 276 26.53 5.80 -8.96
C GLU A 276 27.93 6.21 -8.46
N TYR A 277 28.01 7.24 -7.60
CA TYR A 277 29.26 7.58 -6.92
C TYR A 277 29.65 6.50 -5.90
N GLN A 278 30.92 6.09 -5.90
CA GLN A 278 31.44 5.13 -4.93
C GLN A 278 32.40 5.78 -3.94
N LYS A 279 33.50 6.38 -4.45
CA LYS A 279 34.53 7.02 -3.63
C LYS A 279 35.46 7.91 -4.44
N THR A 280 36.09 8.86 -3.78
CA THR A 280 37.21 9.65 -4.32
C THR A 280 38.50 9.31 -3.57
N VAL A 281 39.58 9.11 -4.31
CA VAL A 281 40.93 8.90 -3.77
C VAL A 281 41.82 10.05 -4.25
N THR A 282 42.49 10.72 -3.33
CA THR A 282 43.42 11.81 -3.63
C THR A 282 44.82 11.40 -3.21
N ASP A 283 45.71 11.35 -4.19
CA ASP A 283 47.13 11.05 -3.99
C ASP A 283 47.97 12.28 -4.41
N SER A 284 49.06 12.55 -3.69
CA SER A 284 50.06 13.54 -4.11
C SER A 284 51.20 12.82 -4.81
N VAL A 285 51.47 13.16 -6.06
CA VAL A 285 52.52 12.52 -6.85
C VAL A 285 53.58 13.55 -7.21
N LEU A 286 54.83 13.26 -6.83
CA LEU A 286 55.98 14.00 -7.34
C LEU A 286 56.22 13.61 -8.79
N TYR A 287 55.63 14.35 -9.73
CA TYR A 287 55.93 14.19 -11.15
C TYR A 287 57.30 14.79 -11.44
N PHE A 288 58.36 13.97 -11.38
CA PHE A 288 59.71 14.41 -11.75
C PHE A 288 59.87 14.71 -13.25
N GLN A 289 58.92 14.28 -14.10
CA GLN A 289 59.01 14.35 -15.55
C GLN A 289 58.22 15.51 -16.17
N ASP A 290 57.28 16.13 -15.45
CA ASP A 290 56.43 17.18 -15.99
C ASP A 290 56.14 18.27 -14.95
N ALA A 291 57.05 19.25 -14.89
CA ALA A 291 57.02 20.33 -13.90
C ALA A 291 55.84 21.31 -14.08
N ASN A 292 55.11 21.22 -15.20
CA ASN A 292 54.00 22.11 -15.51
C ASN A 292 52.64 21.57 -15.04
N THR A 293 52.52 20.26 -14.77
CA THR A 293 51.25 19.66 -14.32
C THR A 293 51.00 19.97 -12.83
N LEU A 294 49.91 20.71 -12.54
CA LEU A 294 49.46 21.03 -11.19
C LEU A 294 48.58 19.92 -10.61
N ALA A 295 47.65 19.44 -11.42
CA ALA A 295 46.74 18.38 -11.01
C ALA A 295 46.22 17.58 -12.19
N ARG A 296 45.91 16.31 -11.91
CA ARG A 296 45.24 15.40 -12.83
C ARG A 296 44.07 14.76 -12.11
N ILE A 297 42.89 14.87 -12.70
CA ILE A 297 41.64 14.27 -12.21
C ILE A 297 41.23 13.20 -13.21
N GLU A 298 40.89 12.01 -12.74
CA GLU A 298 40.42 10.92 -13.60
C GLU A 298 39.15 10.29 -13.04
N LEU A 299 38.16 10.10 -13.93
CA LEU A 299 36.94 9.37 -13.66
C LEU A 299 37.14 7.90 -14.08
N HIS A 300 36.99 6.99 -13.12
CA HIS A 300 37.16 5.55 -13.30
C HIS A 300 35.84 4.82 -13.04
N LEU A 301 35.54 3.81 -13.84
CA LEU A 301 34.53 2.82 -13.49
C LEU A 301 35.15 1.69 -12.65
N ASP A 302 34.47 1.34 -11.56
CA ASP A 302 34.81 0.18 -10.74
C ASP A 302 34.55 -1.12 -11.54
N ALA A 303 35.26 -2.19 -11.18
CA ALA A 303 35.16 -3.48 -11.86
C ALA A 303 33.84 -4.21 -11.56
N LYS A 304 33.07 -3.70 -10.58
CA LYS A 304 31.76 -4.21 -10.22
C LYS A 304 30.68 -3.25 -10.72
N LYS A 305 29.64 -3.81 -11.32
CA LYS A 305 28.38 -3.12 -11.57
C LYS A 305 27.33 -3.54 -10.55
N LYS A 306 26.38 -2.64 -10.28
CA LYS A 306 25.25 -2.87 -9.39
C LYS A 306 24.00 -3.13 -10.22
N VAL A 307 23.33 -4.25 -9.99
CA VAL A 307 22.10 -4.62 -10.67
C VAL A 307 20.95 -4.53 -9.68
N ASN A 308 20.02 -3.61 -9.92
CA ASN A 308 18.85 -3.38 -9.09
C ASN A 308 17.60 -3.93 -9.78
N PHE A 309 16.83 -4.75 -9.08
CA PHE A 309 15.51 -5.18 -9.48
C PHE A 309 14.49 -4.43 -8.61
N ILE A 310 13.69 -3.57 -9.25
CA ILE A 310 12.71 -2.73 -8.58
C ILE A 310 11.32 -3.24 -8.94
N THR A 311 10.59 -3.70 -7.93
CA THR A 311 9.20 -4.17 -8.09
C THR A 311 8.26 -3.18 -7.41
N TYR A 312 7.34 -2.61 -8.19
CA TYR A 312 6.32 -1.69 -7.69
C TYR A 312 5.10 -2.44 -7.16
N GLN A 313 4.36 -1.79 -6.26
CA GLN A 313 3.13 -2.36 -5.72
C GLN A 313 2.07 -2.52 -6.80
N THR A 314 1.35 -3.63 -6.74
CA THR A 314 0.27 -3.96 -7.66
C THR A 314 -1.10 -3.69 -7.02
N LEU A 315 -2.17 -3.65 -7.83
CA LEU A 315 -3.52 -3.55 -7.31
C LEU A 315 -3.88 -4.75 -6.40
N MET A 316 -3.32 -5.93 -6.67
CA MET A 316 -3.52 -7.11 -5.82
C MET A 316 -2.89 -6.93 -4.44
N ASP A 317 -1.73 -6.29 -4.35
CA ASP A 317 -1.10 -5.96 -3.07
C ASP A 317 -1.97 -4.97 -2.28
N VAL A 318 -2.56 -3.99 -2.97
CA VAL A 318 -3.51 -3.05 -2.36
C VAL A 318 -4.75 -3.78 -1.85
N VAL A 319 -5.34 -4.68 -2.63
CA VAL A 319 -6.50 -5.48 -2.22
C VAL A 319 -6.16 -6.40 -1.04
N ALA A 320 -4.98 -7.03 -1.05
CA ALA A 320 -4.51 -7.86 0.05
C ALA A 320 -4.35 -7.05 1.36
N LYS A 321 -3.78 -5.85 1.27
CA LYS A 321 -3.68 -4.91 2.41
C LYS A 321 -5.05 -4.49 2.93
N ILE A 322 -6.00 -4.16 2.04
CA ILE A 322 -7.37 -3.80 2.42
C ILE A 322 -8.07 -5.00 3.07
N GLY A 323 -7.88 -6.21 2.55
CA GLY A 323 -8.42 -7.44 3.12
C GLY A 323 -7.91 -7.72 4.54
N GLY A 324 -6.59 -7.63 4.73
CA GLY A 324 -5.97 -7.75 6.05
C GLY A 324 -6.47 -6.68 7.03
N LEU A 325 -6.57 -5.43 6.57
CA LEU A 325 -7.10 -4.31 7.36
C LEU A 325 -8.57 -4.54 7.75
N PHE A 326 -9.41 -5.02 6.82
CA PHE A 326 -10.80 -5.38 7.10
C PHE A 326 -10.88 -6.41 8.22
N THR A 327 -10.08 -7.47 8.18
CA THR A 327 -10.09 -8.51 9.22
C THR A 327 -9.70 -7.96 10.59
N ILE A 328 -8.67 -7.12 10.66
CA ILE A 328 -8.20 -6.51 11.92
C ILE A 328 -9.27 -5.58 12.50
N ILE A 329 -9.80 -4.65 11.71
CA ILE A 329 -10.79 -3.68 12.20
C ILE A 329 -12.08 -4.40 12.57
N ARG A 330 -12.54 -5.36 11.75
CA ARG A 330 -13.73 -6.16 12.05
C ARG A 330 -13.61 -6.86 13.40
N ALA A 331 -12.48 -7.52 13.67
CA ALA A 331 -12.25 -8.20 14.94
C ALA A 331 -12.30 -7.23 16.14
N LEU A 332 -11.72 -6.03 16.01
CA LEU A 332 -11.79 -5.00 17.05
C LEU A 332 -13.23 -4.52 17.29
N ILE A 333 -13.98 -4.29 16.22
CA ILE A 333 -15.38 -3.88 16.28
C ILE A 333 -16.24 -5.00 16.91
N ASP A 334 -16.03 -6.25 16.52
CA ASP A 334 -16.70 -7.42 17.08
C ASP A 334 -16.53 -7.48 18.60
N ILE A 335 -15.30 -7.33 19.10
CA ILE A 335 -15.00 -7.33 20.55
C ILE A 335 -15.75 -6.21 21.27
N LEU A 336 -15.79 -5.01 20.67
CA LEU A 336 -16.40 -3.84 21.28
C LEU A 336 -17.94 -3.90 21.29
N ILE A 337 -18.56 -4.41 20.22
CA ILE A 337 -20.01 -4.44 20.06
C ILE A 337 -20.64 -5.66 20.73
N PHE A 338 -19.94 -6.80 20.79
CA PHE A 338 -20.46 -8.06 21.33
C PHE A 338 -21.26 -7.93 22.64
N PRO A 339 -20.79 -7.24 23.70
CA PRO A 339 -21.57 -7.10 24.93
C PRO A 339 -22.88 -6.36 24.72
N ILE A 340 -22.89 -5.32 23.88
CA ILE A 340 -24.08 -4.50 23.60
C ILE A 340 -25.09 -5.33 22.80
N GLN A 341 -24.64 -6.03 21.77
CA GLN A 341 -25.49 -6.91 20.97
C GLN A 341 -26.09 -8.06 21.77
N SER A 342 -25.31 -8.67 22.67
CA SER A 342 -25.79 -9.75 23.54
C SER A 342 -26.93 -9.28 24.45
N ILE A 343 -26.82 -8.08 25.03
CA ILE A 343 -27.88 -7.48 25.85
C ILE A 343 -29.12 -7.17 24.99
N LEU A 344 -28.93 -6.58 23.82
CA LEU A 344 -30.00 -6.26 22.87
C LEU A 344 -30.75 -7.51 22.41
N TYR A 345 -30.02 -8.57 22.08
CA TYR A 345 -30.57 -9.85 21.66
C TYR A 345 -31.39 -10.50 22.78
N ARG A 346 -30.89 -10.47 24.01
CA ARG A 346 -31.62 -10.97 25.20
C ARG A 346 -32.90 -10.16 25.46
N LEU A 347 -32.84 -8.83 25.36
CA LEU A 347 -34.01 -7.97 25.46
C LEU A 347 -35.05 -8.29 24.38
N PHE A 348 -34.60 -8.53 23.15
CA PHE A 348 -35.47 -8.94 22.04
C PHE A 348 -36.18 -10.26 22.36
N LEU A 349 -35.46 -11.29 22.83
CA LEU A 349 -36.06 -12.57 23.22
C LEU A 349 -37.05 -12.44 24.39
N ILE A 350 -36.71 -11.66 25.43
CA ILE A 350 -37.60 -11.43 26.58
C ILE A 350 -38.89 -10.73 26.12
N ASN A 351 -38.78 -9.68 25.31
CA ASN A 351 -39.94 -8.97 24.78
C ASN A 351 -40.78 -9.87 23.86
N PHE A 352 -40.14 -10.74 23.07
CA PHE A 352 -40.82 -11.74 22.25
C PHE A 352 -41.64 -12.71 23.13
N LEU A 353 -41.03 -13.29 24.16
CA LEU A 353 -41.69 -14.20 25.10
C LEU A 353 -42.87 -13.54 25.83
N ILE A 354 -42.70 -12.30 26.30
CA ILE A 354 -43.77 -11.54 26.98
C ILE A 354 -44.95 -11.30 26.02
N ASN A 355 -44.68 -10.88 24.79
CA ASN A 355 -45.73 -10.64 23.78
C ASN A 355 -46.47 -11.93 23.41
N HIS A 356 -45.77 -13.07 23.37
CA HIS A 356 -46.39 -14.37 23.13
C HIS A 356 -47.31 -14.77 24.29
N GLN A 357 -46.81 -14.71 25.54
CA GLN A 357 -47.59 -15.03 26.75
C GLN A 357 -48.86 -14.18 26.87
N ASN A 358 -48.76 -12.89 26.57
CA ASN A 358 -49.90 -11.97 26.58
C ASN A 358 -50.92 -12.24 25.46
N LYS A 359 -50.53 -12.85 24.34
CA LYS A 359 -51.46 -13.27 23.28
C LYS A 359 -52.21 -14.56 23.66
N THR A 360 -51.54 -15.51 24.32
CA THR A 360 -52.18 -16.75 24.82
C THR A 360 -53.10 -16.51 26.02
N ASN A 361 -52.74 -15.62 26.96
CA ASN A 361 -53.52 -15.37 28.18
C ASN A 361 -54.75 -14.47 27.99
N LYS A 362 -55.10 -14.07 26.75
CA LYS A 362 -56.32 -13.29 26.48
C LYS A 362 -57.61 -14.12 26.54
N LYS A 363 -57.54 -15.44 26.75
CA LYS A 363 -58.71 -16.31 26.92
C LYS A 363 -59.14 -16.53 28.38
N ASP A 364 -58.32 -16.18 29.37
CA ASP A 364 -58.67 -16.33 30.79
C ASP A 364 -58.88 -14.96 31.44
N VAL A 365 -60.15 -14.59 31.59
CA VAL A 365 -60.59 -13.37 32.28
C VAL A 365 -60.44 -13.57 33.79
N LYS A 366 -59.41 -12.95 34.38
CA LYS A 366 -59.34 -12.35 35.74
C LYS A 366 -57.91 -12.36 36.32
N ILE A 367 -56.93 -11.78 35.63
CA ILE A 367 -55.77 -11.16 36.30
C ILE A 367 -55.43 -9.85 35.57
N GLN A 368 -56.22 -8.81 35.83
CA GLN A 368 -55.80 -7.43 35.57
C GLN A 368 -55.00 -6.96 36.79
N ASN A 369 -53.67 -6.86 36.62
CA ASN A 369 -52.82 -5.76 37.12
C ASN A 369 -51.33 -6.09 36.95
N SER A 370 -50.91 -6.36 35.71
CA SER A 370 -49.60 -5.91 35.23
C SER A 370 -49.63 -5.95 33.70
N LYS A 371 -50.01 -4.84 33.07
CA LYS A 371 -49.64 -4.62 31.66
C LYS A 371 -48.11 -4.57 31.65
N LYS A 372 -47.44 -5.72 31.48
CA LYS A 372 -45.99 -5.80 31.33
C LYS A 372 -45.64 -5.05 30.04
N LYS A 373 -45.27 -3.77 30.22
CA LYS A 373 -44.79 -2.88 29.16
C LYS A 373 -43.57 -3.52 28.52
N GLN A 374 -43.46 -3.42 27.19
CA GLN A 374 -42.23 -3.78 26.47
C GLN A 374 -41.05 -3.10 27.16
N ILE A 375 -40.03 -3.89 27.49
CA ILE A 375 -38.86 -3.42 28.23
C ILE A 375 -37.89 -2.82 27.21
N ASN A 376 -37.65 -1.52 27.34
CA ASN A 376 -36.64 -0.81 26.56
C ASN A 376 -35.31 -0.71 27.33
N ILE A 377 -34.20 -0.56 26.61
CA ILE A 377 -32.85 -0.38 27.19
C ILE A 377 -32.82 0.79 28.19
N GLN A 378 -33.47 1.90 27.85
CA GLN A 378 -33.50 3.09 28.71
C GLN A 378 -34.16 2.80 30.07
N GLN A 379 -35.17 1.93 30.11
CA GLN A 379 -35.84 1.50 31.35
C GLN A 379 -34.97 0.51 32.14
N LEU A 380 -34.15 -0.28 31.44
CA LEU A 380 -33.17 -1.16 32.05
C LEU A 380 -32.06 -0.37 32.78
N ILE A 381 -31.68 0.78 32.24
CA ILE A 381 -30.65 1.64 32.85
C ILE A 381 -31.20 2.36 34.09
N THR A 382 -32.46 2.82 34.04
CA THR A 382 -33.03 3.67 35.10
C THR A 382 -33.64 2.93 36.29
N SER A 383 -34.12 1.68 36.12
CA SER A 383 -34.80 0.92 37.19
C SER A 383 -33.94 -0.25 37.71
N SER A 384 -33.82 -0.39 39.04
CA SER A 384 -33.20 -1.56 39.68
C SER A 384 -34.06 -2.83 39.54
N ASP A 385 -35.38 -2.69 39.65
CA ASP A 385 -36.31 -3.83 39.63
C ASP A 385 -36.38 -4.48 38.24
N LEU A 386 -36.36 -3.66 37.18
CA LEU A 386 -36.30 -4.17 35.80
C LEU A 386 -34.96 -4.83 35.48
N ARG A 387 -33.86 -4.39 36.11
CA ARG A 387 -32.56 -5.08 35.99
C ARG A 387 -32.62 -6.46 36.61
N ARG A 388 -33.15 -6.58 37.83
CA ARG A 388 -33.34 -7.88 38.51
C ARG A 388 -34.22 -8.82 37.68
N PHE A 389 -35.35 -8.32 37.18
CA PHE A 389 -36.23 -9.09 36.30
C PHE A 389 -35.53 -9.55 35.01
N PHE A 390 -34.72 -8.69 34.39
CA PHE A 390 -33.94 -9.04 33.20
C PHE A 390 -32.90 -10.11 33.50
N TYR A 391 -32.18 -10.04 34.63
CA TYR A 391 -31.22 -11.07 35.03
C TYR A 391 -31.90 -12.43 35.23
N GLU A 392 -33.01 -12.47 35.97
CA GLU A 392 -33.78 -13.71 36.21
C GLU A 392 -34.29 -14.31 34.90
N LYS A 393 -34.87 -13.49 34.00
CA LYS A 393 -35.34 -13.98 32.69
C LYS A 393 -34.21 -14.34 31.74
N SER A 394 -33.08 -13.65 31.83
CA SER A 394 -31.91 -13.97 31.03
C SER A 394 -31.26 -15.29 31.47
N GLN A 395 -31.27 -15.65 32.75
CA GLN A 395 -30.80 -16.95 33.22
C GLN A 395 -31.65 -18.07 32.64
N ILE A 396 -32.97 -17.93 32.71
CA ILE A 396 -33.91 -18.89 32.10
C ILE A 396 -33.67 -19.03 30.60
N ILE A 397 -33.47 -17.91 29.89
CA ILE A 397 -33.14 -17.95 28.45
C ILE A 397 -31.80 -18.64 28.20
N ASN A 398 -30.79 -18.44 29.05
CA ASN A 398 -29.51 -19.13 28.91
C ASN A 398 -29.68 -20.64 29.08
N GLU A 399 -30.51 -21.09 30.03
CA GLU A 399 -30.84 -22.52 30.19
C GLU A 399 -31.49 -23.10 28.93
N TYR A 400 -32.41 -22.36 28.30
CA TYR A 400 -33.04 -22.78 27.04
C TYR A 400 -32.13 -22.69 25.81
N LEU A 401 -31.13 -21.80 25.82
CA LEU A 401 -30.17 -21.61 24.72
C LEU A 401 -28.90 -22.45 24.88
N ASP A 402 -28.70 -23.08 26.04
CA ASP A 402 -27.54 -23.92 26.32
C ASP A 402 -27.66 -25.25 25.58
N VAL A 403 -26.91 -25.35 24.49
CA VAL A 403 -26.79 -26.55 23.64
C VAL A 403 -26.29 -27.75 24.45
N ARG A 404 -25.68 -27.56 25.63
CA ARG A 404 -25.27 -28.67 26.51
C ARG A 404 -26.45 -29.49 27.02
N GLN A 405 -27.62 -28.92 27.33
CA GLN A 405 -28.78 -29.74 27.73
C GLN A 405 -29.34 -30.55 26.55
N ILE A 406 -29.27 -30.01 25.33
CA ILE A 406 -29.68 -30.70 24.09
C ILE A 406 -28.72 -31.86 23.76
N LEU A 407 -27.41 -31.69 24.03
CA LEU A 407 -26.39 -32.72 23.83
C LEU A 407 -26.35 -33.78 24.93
N ILE A 408 -26.68 -33.43 26.18
CA ILE A 408 -26.58 -34.33 27.35
C ILE A 408 -27.85 -35.17 27.54
N HIS A 409 -29.04 -34.62 27.23
CA HIS A 409 -30.31 -35.36 27.36
C HIS A 409 -31.26 -35.14 26.16
N PRO A 410 -30.89 -35.64 24.96
CA PRO A 410 -31.73 -35.51 23.75
C PRO A 410 -33.13 -36.13 23.92
N LEU A 411 -33.24 -37.19 24.74
CA LEU A 411 -34.50 -37.88 25.03
C LEU A 411 -35.41 -37.09 25.97
N GLN A 412 -34.88 -36.41 26.99
CA GLN A 412 -35.72 -35.55 27.85
C GLN A 412 -36.20 -34.31 27.11
N PHE A 413 -35.43 -33.84 26.13
CA PHE A 413 -35.84 -32.76 25.24
C PHE A 413 -36.91 -33.23 24.25
N SER A 414 -36.78 -34.43 23.66
CA SER A 414 -37.85 -34.99 22.82
C SER A 414 -39.11 -35.26 23.65
N GLU A 415 -39.01 -35.80 24.87
CA GLU A 415 -40.15 -36.01 25.77
C GLU A 415 -40.77 -34.70 26.25
N LYS A 416 -39.98 -33.65 26.50
CA LYS A 416 -40.49 -32.32 26.85
C LYS A 416 -41.11 -31.60 25.65
N ILE A 417 -40.57 -31.79 24.45
CA ILE A 417 -41.14 -31.25 23.20
C ILE A 417 -42.38 -32.03 22.77
N GLU A 418 -42.38 -33.36 22.85
CA GLU A 418 -43.54 -34.22 22.63
C GLU A 418 -44.58 -33.97 23.71
N GLY A 419 -44.18 -33.82 24.96
CA GLY A 419 -45.06 -33.40 26.05
C GLY A 419 -45.66 -32.00 25.81
N LEU A 420 -44.88 -31.06 25.26
CA LEU A 420 -45.39 -29.75 24.83
C LEU A 420 -46.32 -29.88 23.62
N GLN A 421 -45.98 -30.69 22.62
CA GLN A 421 -46.78 -30.91 21.42
C GLN A 421 -48.08 -31.67 21.71
N ASP A 422 -48.06 -32.63 22.63
CA ASP A 422 -49.22 -33.37 23.12
C ASP A 422 -50.07 -32.49 24.02
N SER A 423 -49.48 -31.59 24.79
CA SER A 423 -50.22 -30.56 25.54
C SER A 423 -50.89 -29.58 24.57
N ILE A 424 -50.18 -29.13 23.52
CA ILE A 424 -50.72 -28.28 22.45
C ILE A 424 -51.83 -29.00 21.67
N ARG A 425 -51.65 -30.28 21.33
CA ARG A 425 -52.67 -31.12 20.65
C ARG A 425 -53.87 -31.39 21.53
N LYS A 426 -53.70 -31.66 22.82
CA LYS A 426 -54.81 -31.83 23.76
C LYS A 426 -55.60 -30.53 23.92
N ILE A 427 -54.94 -29.37 23.90
CA ILE A 427 -55.59 -28.05 23.89
C ILE A 427 -56.33 -27.79 22.56
N ASP A 428 -55.78 -28.21 21.42
CA ASP A 428 -56.45 -28.12 20.11
C ASP A 428 -57.66 -29.07 20.00
N ILE A 429 -57.57 -30.28 20.57
CA ILE A 429 -58.66 -31.27 20.58
C ILE A 429 -59.77 -30.88 21.56
N LEU A 430 -59.42 -30.33 22.74
CA LEU A 430 -60.40 -29.83 23.71
C LEU A 430 -61.09 -28.56 23.22
N SER A 431 -60.37 -27.65 22.56
CA SER A 431 -60.97 -26.45 21.98
C SER A 431 -61.86 -26.78 20.78
N SER A 432 -61.48 -27.72 19.91
CA SER A 432 -62.33 -28.17 18.80
C SER A 432 -63.57 -28.97 19.27
N ARG A 433 -63.49 -29.70 20.40
CA ARG A 433 -64.67 -30.33 21.03
C ARG A 433 -65.59 -29.32 21.70
N GLN A 434 -65.06 -28.31 22.41
CA GLN A 434 -65.88 -27.23 22.99
C GLN A 434 -66.54 -26.37 21.91
N ILE A 435 -65.85 -26.06 20.81
CA ILE A 435 -66.42 -25.33 19.66
C ILE A 435 -67.56 -26.15 19.03
N LYS A 436 -67.43 -27.48 18.90
CA LYS A 436 -68.50 -28.34 18.38
C LYS A 436 -69.72 -28.49 19.30
N VAL A 437 -69.57 -28.34 20.61
CA VAL A 437 -70.67 -28.42 21.58
C VAL A 437 -71.40 -27.08 21.66
N ILE A 438 -70.65 -25.96 21.69
CA ILE A 438 -71.20 -24.60 21.67
C ILE A 438 -71.92 -24.33 20.34
N SER A 439 -71.34 -24.73 19.19
CA SER A 439 -71.99 -24.56 17.89
C SER A 439 -73.24 -25.42 17.70
N LYS A 440 -73.41 -26.51 18.47
CA LYS A 440 -74.63 -27.32 18.44
C LYS A 440 -75.73 -26.70 19.30
N GLN A 441 -75.38 -26.18 20.48
CA GLN A 441 -76.32 -25.47 21.35
C GLN A 441 -76.79 -24.13 20.74
N GLU A 442 -75.90 -23.36 20.11
CA GLU A 442 -76.26 -22.10 19.44
C GLU A 442 -77.08 -22.34 18.16
N MET A 443 -76.82 -23.42 17.41
CA MET A 443 -77.63 -23.77 16.23
C MET A 443 -79.03 -24.29 16.61
N ASP A 444 -79.16 -25.05 17.71
CA ASP A 444 -80.46 -25.52 18.19
C ASP A 444 -81.31 -24.35 18.78
N GLU A 445 -80.69 -23.30 19.32
CA GLU A 445 -81.38 -22.05 19.72
C GLU A 445 -81.74 -21.14 18.53
N LEU A 446 -80.90 -21.06 17.49
CA LEU A 446 -81.13 -20.21 16.31
C LEU A 446 -82.14 -20.80 15.29
N VAL A 447 -82.26 -22.13 15.22
CA VAL A 447 -83.28 -22.82 14.39
C VAL A 447 -84.70 -22.69 14.99
N MET A 448 -84.82 -22.38 16.29
CA MET A 448 -86.12 -22.08 16.93
C MET A 448 -86.58 -20.63 16.74
N GLN A 449 -85.72 -19.71 16.29
CA GLN A 449 -86.03 -18.27 16.20
C GLN A 449 -86.04 -17.68 14.78
N SER A 450 -85.77 -18.46 13.73
CA SER A 450 -85.69 -17.93 12.35
C SER A 450 -86.38 -18.80 11.31
N ASN A 451 -87.69 -19.02 11.47
CA ASN A 451 -88.57 -19.41 10.37
C ASN A 451 -89.37 -18.19 9.91
N HIS A 452 -88.70 -17.24 9.24
CA HIS A 452 -89.31 -16.50 8.14
C HIS A 452 -88.24 -15.85 7.26
N GLU A 453 -88.44 -16.04 5.96
CA GLU A 453 -87.90 -15.32 4.81
C GLU A 453 -86.61 -15.84 4.14
N GLU A 454 -86.81 -15.99 2.84
CA GLU A 454 -86.03 -16.72 1.85
C GLU A 454 -84.73 -16.03 1.47
N CYS A 455 -83.80 -16.89 1.08
CA CYS A 455 -82.46 -16.61 0.59
C CYS A 455 -82.47 -15.92 -0.79
N MET A 456 -81.47 -15.07 -1.09
CA MET A 456 -80.75 -15.11 -2.38
C MET A 456 -79.38 -14.42 -2.30
N ASP A 457 -78.41 -15.09 -2.94
CA ASP A 457 -76.96 -14.90 -2.97
C ASP A 457 -76.43 -13.64 -3.67
N TYR A 458 -75.37 -13.04 -3.10
CA TYR A 458 -74.26 -12.44 -3.87
C TYR A 458 -72.92 -12.72 -3.17
N LYS A 459 -72.08 -13.56 -3.78
CA LYS A 459 -70.70 -13.88 -3.36
C LYS A 459 -69.69 -12.94 -4.02
N TYR A 460 -68.88 -12.26 -3.21
CA TYR A 460 -67.53 -11.85 -3.57
C TYR A 460 -66.50 -12.80 -2.95
N LEU A 461 -65.38 -12.94 -3.67
CA LEU A 461 -64.21 -13.75 -3.39
C LEU A 461 -63.62 -13.55 -1.98
N SER A 462 -63.11 -14.63 -1.39
CA SER A 462 -61.72 -14.65 -0.95
C SER A 462 -61.13 -16.06 -0.94
N SER A 463 -59.85 -16.08 -1.28
CA SER A 463 -58.89 -17.17 -1.37
C SER A 463 -58.44 -17.71 -0.01
N GLY A 464 -58.28 -19.03 0.10
CA GLY A 464 -57.55 -19.66 1.19
C GLY A 464 -57.31 -21.16 0.94
N THR A 465 -56.02 -21.52 0.82
CA THR A 465 -55.36 -22.76 1.32
C THR A 465 -55.97 -24.10 0.91
N ILE A 466 -55.31 -24.89 0.06
CA ILE A 466 -54.27 -25.88 0.43
C ILE A 466 -54.62 -26.64 1.72
N ASN A 467 -55.35 -27.74 1.57
CA ASN A 467 -54.88 -29.09 1.93
C ASN A 467 -56.01 -30.10 1.73
N SER A 468 -55.94 -30.86 0.65
CA SER A 468 -56.60 -32.16 0.54
C SER A 468 -55.63 -33.13 -0.13
N GLU A 469 -55.10 -34.02 0.70
CA GLU A 469 -54.88 -35.43 0.40
C GLU A 469 -54.15 -35.81 -0.90
N CYS A 470 -52.96 -36.41 -0.77
CA CYS A 470 -52.79 -37.69 -1.45
C CYS A 470 -51.83 -38.63 -0.72
N LYS A 471 -52.18 -39.90 -0.85
CA LYS A 471 -51.74 -41.07 -0.09
C LYS A 471 -50.37 -41.58 -0.54
N ILE A 472 -49.79 -42.33 0.38
CA ILE A 472 -48.69 -43.28 0.26
C ILE A 472 -48.87 -44.20 -0.96
N GLY A 473 -47.78 -44.40 -1.70
CA GLY A 473 -47.57 -45.52 -2.61
C GLY A 473 -46.07 -45.85 -2.67
N ASN A 474 -45.69 -47.00 -2.10
CA ASN A 474 -44.36 -47.61 -2.22
C ASN A 474 -44.02 -47.86 -3.71
N GLN A 475 -42.78 -47.59 -4.12
CA GLN A 475 -41.90 -48.53 -4.85
C GLN A 475 -40.53 -47.91 -5.18
N ASP A 476 -39.50 -48.61 -4.70
CA ASP A 476 -38.23 -48.92 -5.37
C ASP A 476 -37.13 -47.88 -5.64
N GLN A 477 -35.97 -48.22 -5.04
CA GLN A 477 -34.60 -48.13 -5.55
C GLN A 477 -33.91 -46.75 -5.61
N SER A 478 -33.29 -46.37 -4.48
CA SER A 478 -32.10 -45.51 -4.51
C SER A 478 -30.84 -46.34 -4.23
N ILE A 479 -30.05 -46.54 -5.29
CA ILE A 479 -28.70 -47.11 -5.23
C ILE A 479 -27.79 -46.04 -4.60
N ILE A 480 -27.16 -46.38 -3.48
CA ILE A 480 -26.12 -45.57 -2.83
C ILE A 480 -24.78 -45.84 -3.54
N PRO A 481 -24.09 -44.84 -4.12
CA PRO A 481 -22.71 -45.03 -4.54
C PRO A 481 -21.78 -44.94 -3.31
N ARG A 482 -21.17 -46.08 -2.95
CA ARG A 482 -20.06 -46.15 -1.99
C ARG A 482 -18.77 -45.69 -2.67
N MET A 483 -18.19 -44.57 -2.23
CA MET A 483 -16.79 -44.24 -2.54
C MET A 483 -15.85 -45.19 -1.78
N LYS A 484 -14.99 -45.90 -2.54
CA LYS A 484 -13.82 -46.62 -2.02
C LYS A 484 -12.65 -45.64 -1.91
N ILE A 485 -12.10 -45.51 -0.71
CA ILE A 485 -10.81 -44.86 -0.47
C ILE A 485 -9.72 -45.92 -0.72
N GLN A 486 -8.87 -45.70 -1.72
CA GLN A 486 -7.62 -46.46 -1.89
C GLN A 486 -6.49 -45.68 -1.23
N ILE A 487 -5.88 -46.31 -0.22
CA ILE A 487 -4.61 -45.89 0.36
C ILE A 487 -3.51 -46.50 -0.52
N ARG A 488 -2.60 -45.66 -1.00
CA ARG A 488 -1.25 -46.04 -1.40
C ARG A 488 -0.27 -45.08 -0.76
#